data_AF-A0A3P7F3K2-F1
#
_entry.id   AF-A0A3P7F3K2-F1
#
_cell.length_a   1.000
_cell.length_b   1.000
_cell.length_c   1.000
_cell.angle_alpha   90.00
_cell.angle_beta   90.00
_cell.angle_gamma   90.00
#
_symmetry.space_group_name_H-M   'P 1'
#
loop_
_entity.id
_entity.type
_entity.pdbx_description
1 polymer ?
#
loop_
_entity_poly.entity_id
_entity_poly.type
_entity_poly.pdbx_seq_one_letter_code
_entity_poly.pdbx_strand_id
1 'polypeptide(L)'
;MFSFPFPFSQFKPSSSQRDRIKKFQGITQSSEKCAIQCLQQNNWKIEQSIDYYYRQNSSATSGISESNIEQLFNRYRDPQYTDRILATGMERLIVNDLRLDPASRTVLVLAWKFGARTQGEFTREEFFTGMRELGQASTYFICFLEVASLGLSNYL
;
A
#
# COMPACT_ATOMS: atom_id res chain seq x y z
N MET A 1 -21.67 -10.67 21.89
CA MET A 1 -22.89 -10.15 21.22
C MET A 1 -22.47 -9.00 20.31
N PHE A 2 -22.05 -9.32 19.09
CA PHE A 2 -22.10 -8.44 17.92
C PHE A 2 -22.10 -9.38 16.71
N SER A 3 -23.26 -10.00 16.49
CA SER A 3 -23.57 -10.62 15.20
C SER A 3 -23.70 -9.49 14.19
N PHE A 4 -22.92 -9.53 13.13
CA PHE A 4 -23.23 -8.79 11.90
C PHE A 4 -24.03 -9.73 10.98
N PRO A 5 -25.34 -9.51 10.79
CA PRO A 5 -26.06 -10.14 9.70
C PRO A 5 -26.05 -9.16 8.54
N PHE A 6 -25.15 -9.37 7.58
CA PHE A 6 -25.43 -8.97 6.21
C PHE A 6 -25.39 -10.24 5.36
N PRO A 7 -26.48 -10.56 4.65
CA PRO A 7 -26.52 -11.77 3.85
C PRO A 7 -25.45 -11.63 2.77
N PHE A 8 -24.46 -12.53 2.79
CA PHE A 8 -23.72 -12.86 1.59
C PHE A 8 -24.74 -13.47 0.62
N SER A 9 -25.46 -12.60 -0.09
CA SER A 9 -26.22 -13.00 -1.24
C SER A 9 -25.19 -13.56 -2.19
N GLN A 10 -25.14 -14.90 -2.31
CA GLN A 10 -24.32 -15.57 -3.29
C GLN A 10 -24.86 -15.14 -4.65
N PHE A 11 -24.32 -14.03 -5.16
CA PHE A 11 -24.54 -13.63 -6.52
C PHE A 11 -24.00 -14.77 -7.37
N LYS A 12 -24.92 -15.56 -7.94
CA LYS A 12 -24.59 -16.70 -8.80
C LYS A 12 -24.53 -16.16 -10.23
N PRO A 13 -23.34 -15.81 -10.75
CA PRO A 13 -23.24 -15.31 -12.12
C PRO A 13 -23.73 -16.38 -13.10
N SER A 14 -24.58 -15.94 -14.03
CA SER A 14 -24.96 -16.68 -15.24
C SER A 14 -23.70 -17.10 -16.03
N SER A 15 -23.79 -18.11 -16.91
CA SER A 15 -22.65 -18.57 -17.72
C SER A 15 -21.97 -17.41 -18.47
N SER A 16 -22.78 -16.56 -19.11
CA SER A 16 -22.29 -15.36 -19.81
C SER A 16 -21.61 -14.35 -18.88
N GLN A 17 -22.07 -14.24 -17.64
CA GLN A 17 -21.47 -13.35 -16.63
C GLN A 17 -20.14 -13.90 -16.13
N ARG A 18 -20.00 -15.22 -15.99
CA ARG A 18 -18.71 -15.86 -15.63
C ARG A 18 -17.66 -15.68 -16.70
N ASP A 19 -18.04 -15.75 -17.97
CA ASP A 19 -17.09 -15.52 -19.07
C ASP A 19 -16.57 -14.07 -19.05
N ARG A 20 -17.44 -13.10 -18.72
CA ARG A 20 -17.04 -11.70 -18.56
C ARG A 20 -16.14 -11.48 -17.36
N ILE A 21 -16.43 -12.15 -16.23
CA ILE A 21 -15.57 -12.12 -15.04
C ILE A 21 -14.18 -12.68 -15.37
N LYS A 22 -14.10 -13.86 -16.00
CA LYS A 22 -12.81 -14.45 -16.40
C LYS A 22 -12.01 -13.56 -17.34
N LYS A 23 -12.67 -12.95 -18.34
CA LYS A 23 -12.03 -12.01 -19.27
C LYS A 23 -11.52 -10.77 -18.55
N PHE A 24 -12.34 -10.20 -17.66
CA PHE A 24 -11.96 -9.04 -16.85
C PHE A 24 -10.76 -9.36 -15.97
N GLN A 25 -10.78 -10.49 -15.25
CA GLN A 25 -9.67 -10.96 -14.41
C GLN A 25 -8.41 -11.25 -15.22
N GLY A 26 -8.53 -11.80 -16.44
CA GLY A 26 -7.39 -12.02 -17.31
C GLY A 26 -6.64 -10.73 -17.65
N ILE A 27 -7.36 -9.61 -17.78
CA ILE A 27 -6.80 -8.30 -18.12
C ILE A 27 -6.33 -7.55 -16.87
N THR A 28 -7.15 -7.50 -15.82
CA THR A 28 -6.88 -6.68 -14.63
C THR A 28 -6.13 -7.41 -13.52
N GLN A 29 -6.00 -8.74 -13.60
CA GLN A 29 -5.47 -9.62 -12.54
C GLN A 29 -6.15 -9.42 -11.16
N SER A 30 -7.38 -8.90 -11.17
CA SER A 30 -8.15 -8.60 -9.95
C SER A 30 -8.83 -9.84 -9.33
N SER A 31 -9.18 -9.74 -8.06
CA SER A 31 -9.95 -10.78 -7.37
C SER A 31 -11.37 -10.90 -7.92
N GLU A 32 -11.95 -12.11 -7.84
CA GLU A 32 -13.28 -12.40 -8.40
C GLU A 32 -14.37 -11.48 -7.80
N LYS A 33 -14.27 -11.19 -6.51
CA LYS A 33 -15.16 -10.27 -5.80
C LYS A 33 -15.09 -8.84 -6.36
N CYS A 34 -13.88 -8.35 -6.64
CA CYS A 34 -13.66 -7.03 -7.23
C CYS A 34 -14.19 -6.98 -8.67
N ALA A 35 -13.90 -8.01 -9.47
CA ALA A 35 -14.41 -8.14 -10.82
C ALA A 35 -15.95 -8.10 -10.88
N ILE A 36 -16.63 -8.82 -9.99
CA ILE A 36 -18.10 -8.82 -9.90
C ILE A 36 -18.62 -7.41 -9.58
N GLN A 37 -18.01 -6.71 -8.61
CA GLN A 37 -18.41 -5.36 -8.23
C GLN A 37 -18.24 -4.36 -9.39
N CYS A 38 -17.09 -4.36 -10.06
CA CYS A 38 -16.81 -3.46 -11.18
C CYS A 38 -17.72 -3.75 -12.39
N LEU A 39 -18.05 -5.02 -12.64
CA LEU A 39 -18.97 -5.42 -13.70
C LEU A 39 -20.43 -5.04 -13.37
N GLN A 40 -20.87 -5.21 -12.13
CA GLN A 40 -22.21 -4.82 -11.71
C GLN A 40 -22.45 -3.30 -11.84
N GLN A 41 -21.46 -2.49 -11.46
CA GLN A 41 -21.56 -1.02 -11.52
C GLN A 41 -21.54 -0.45 -12.94
N ASN A 42 -20.99 -1.19 -13.91
CA ASN A 42 -20.84 -0.74 -15.29
C ASN A 42 -21.71 -1.57 -16.26
N ASN A 43 -22.89 -2.02 -15.80
CA ASN A 43 -23.86 -2.78 -16.61
C ASN A 43 -23.25 -3.98 -17.35
N TRP A 44 -22.27 -4.66 -16.74
CA TRP A 44 -21.55 -5.81 -17.28
C TRP A 44 -20.78 -5.54 -18.59
N LYS A 45 -20.44 -4.28 -18.88
CA LYS A 45 -19.63 -3.90 -20.05
C LYS A 45 -18.15 -3.97 -19.69
N ILE A 46 -17.43 -4.95 -20.25
CA ILE A 46 -16.02 -5.23 -19.91
C ILE A 46 -15.15 -3.99 -20.11
N GLU A 47 -15.19 -3.33 -21.26
CA GLU A 47 -14.33 -2.17 -21.55
C GLU A 47 -14.55 -1.02 -20.55
N GLN A 48 -15.81 -0.68 -20.28
CA GLN A 48 -16.15 0.36 -19.30
C GLN A 48 -15.75 -0.04 -17.87
N SER A 49 -15.92 -1.31 -17.50
CA SER A 49 -15.46 -1.82 -16.22
C SER A 49 -13.94 -1.76 -16.11
N ILE A 50 -13.21 -2.00 -17.20
CA ILE A 50 -11.74 -1.96 -17.23
C ILE A 50 -11.28 -0.51 -17.09
N ASP A 51 -11.87 0.42 -17.83
CA ASP A 51 -11.58 1.85 -17.68
C ASP A 51 -11.93 2.37 -16.28
N TYR A 52 -13.07 1.96 -15.74
CA TYR A 52 -13.48 2.28 -14.37
C TYR A 52 -12.49 1.70 -13.36
N TYR A 53 -12.13 0.42 -13.52
CA TYR A 53 -11.16 -0.25 -12.68
C TYR A 53 -9.82 0.45 -12.76
N TYR A 54 -9.26 0.72 -13.93
CA TYR A 54 -7.99 1.43 -14.04
C TYR A 54 -8.10 2.88 -13.62
N ARG A 55 -9.21 3.61 -13.78
CA ARG A 55 -9.35 4.97 -13.22
C ARG A 55 -9.40 4.95 -11.69
N GLN A 56 -10.04 3.94 -11.11
CA GLN A 56 -10.10 3.74 -9.67
C GLN A 56 -8.84 3.07 -9.12
N ASN A 57 -8.11 2.32 -9.95
CA ASN A 57 -6.86 1.63 -9.64
C ASN A 57 -5.64 2.50 -9.96
N SER A 58 -5.74 3.54 -10.79
CA SER A 58 -4.79 4.66 -10.79
C SER A 58 -4.76 5.34 -9.42
N SER A 59 -5.83 5.18 -8.63
CA SER A 59 -5.91 5.53 -7.22
C SER A 59 -5.91 4.31 -6.26
N ALA A 60 -5.90 3.07 -6.76
CA ALA A 60 -6.00 1.83 -5.97
C ALA A 60 -5.02 0.71 -6.35
N THR A 61 -3.99 0.97 -7.17
CA THR A 61 -2.77 0.16 -7.24
C THR A 61 -2.06 0.38 -5.92
N SER A 62 -2.48 -0.34 -4.89
CA SER A 62 -1.81 -0.45 -3.60
C SER A 62 -1.46 0.89 -2.93
N GLY A 63 -2.29 1.92 -3.11
CA GLY A 63 -2.16 3.16 -2.36
C GLY A 63 -2.50 2.89 -0.91
N ILE A 64 -1.53 3.00 -0.01
CA ILE A 64 -1.78 3.05 1.43
C ILE A 64 -2.85 4.14 1.62
N SER A 65 -4.06 3.77 2.05
CA SER A 65 -5.12 4.76 2.25
C SER A 65 -4.63 5.81 3.24
N GLU A 66 -5.03 7.06 3.05
CA GLU A 66 -4.59 8.15 3.92
C GLU A 66 -4.92 7.86 5.40
N SER A 67 -6.01 7.15 5.66
CA SER A 67 -6.37 6.64 6.99
C SER A 67 -5.35 5.65 7.55
N ASN A 68 -4.76 4.79 6.72
CA ASN A 68 -3.75 3.82 7.15
C ASN A 68 -2.42 4.53 7.41
N ILE A 69 -2.03 5.49 6.56
CA ILE A 69 -0.85 6.33 6.81
C ILE A 69 -1.02 7.08 8.14
N GLU A 70 -2.21 7.62 8.40
CA GLU A 70 -2.51 8.33 9.63
C GLU A 70 -2.48 7.43 10.88
N GLN A 71 -3.04 6.23 10.81
CA GLN A 71 -2.93 5.26 11.91
C GLN A 71 -1.47 4.87 12.18
N LEU A 72 -0.68 4.72 11.13
CA LEU A 72 0.73 4.36 11.23
C LEU A 72 1.53 5.53 11.82
N PHE A 73 1.31 6.76 11.34
CA PHE A 73 1.91 7.96 11.92
C PHE A 73 1.56 8.10 13.40
N ASN A 74 0.30 7.90 13.78
CA ASN A 74 -0.15 7.96 15.17
C ASN A 74 0.48 6.92 16.08
N ARG A 75 0.98 5.80 15.52
CA ARG A 75 1.70 4.77 16.28
C ARG A 75 3.12 5.21 16.65
N TYR A 76 3.80 5.98 15.80
CA TYR A 76 5.20 6.37 16.00
C TYR A 76 5.39 7.83 16.43
N ARG A 77 4.37 8.68 16.31
CA ARG A 77 4.46 10.09 16.72
C ARG A 77 4.82 10.23 18.19
N ASP A 78 5.47 11.33 18.52
CA ASP A 78 5.80 11.64 19.91
C ASP A 78 4.53 12.08 20.67
N PRO A 79 4.35 11.67 21.95
CA PRO A 79 3.23 12.11 22.76
C PRO A 79 3.26 13.62 23.07
N GLN A 80 4.44 14.23 23.16
CA GLN A 80 4.62 15.66 23.40
C GLN A 80 4.57 16.47 22.10
N TYR A 81 5.08 15.92 21.01
CA TYR A 81 5.10 16.57 19.68
C TYR A 81 4.26 15.78 18.67
N THR A 82 2.98 16.13 18.56
CA THR A 82 2.00 15.37 17.77
C THR A 82 2.16 15.53 16.26
N ASP A 83 2.97 16.49 15.82
CA ASP A 83 3.26 16.85 14.44
C ASP A 83 4.50 16.13 13.87
N ARG A 84 5.20 15.34 14.68
CA ARG A 84 6.46 14.69 14.29
C ARG A 84 6.70 13.34 14.95
N ILE A 85 7.50 12.53 14.28
CA ILE A 85 8.09 11.30 14.80
C ILE A 85 9.53 11.66 15.17
N LEU A 86 9.88 11.55 16.45
CA LEU A 86 11.25 11.79 16.94
C LEU A 86 12.07 10.49 16.97
N ALA A 87 13.32 10.57 17.42
CA ALA A 87 14.28 9.47 17.40
C ALA A 87 13.71 8.15 17.99
N THR A 88 13.00 8.22 19.11
CA THR A 88 12.37 7.06 19.76
C THR A 88 11.30 6.39 18.89
N GLY A 89 10.50 7.17 18.16
CA GLY A 89 9.49 6.66 17.24
C GLY A 89 10.14 6.12 15.95
N MET A 90 11.16 6.81 15.48
CA MET A 90 11.94 6.46 14.28
C MET A 90 12.68 5.13 14.46
N GLU A 91 13.32 4.92 15.61
CA GLU A 91 13.98 3.66 15.95
C GLU A 91 12.98 2.49 15.96
N ARG A 92 11.78 2.67 16.53
CA ARG A 92 10.75 1.62 16.51
C ARG A 92 10.33 1.29 15.08
N LEU A 93 10.10 2.29 14.24
CA LEU A 93 9.75 2.06 12.84
C LEU A 93 10.86 1.28 12.10
N ILE A 94 12.11 1.74 12.18
CA ILE A 94 13.24 1.17 11.45
C ILE A 94 13.63 -0.21 11.97
N VAL A 95 13.79 -0.33 13.28
CA VAL A 95 14.36 -1.53 13.90
C VAL A 95 13.30 -2.57 14.22
N ASN A 96 12.12 -2.15 14.70
CA ASN A 96 11.09 -3.10 15.09
C ASN A 96 10.19 -3.54 13.95
N ASP A 97 9.79 -2.63 13.06
CA ASP A 97 8.86 -2.98 11.98
C ASP A 97 9.57 -3.28 10.67
N LEU A 98 10.56 -2.47 10.29
CA LEU A 98 11.33 -2.67 9.06
C LEU A 98 12.52 -3.63 9.24
N ARG A 99 12.93 -3.93 10.48
CA ARG A 99 14.07 -4.82 10.82
C ARG A 99 15.37 -4.39 10.13
N LEU A 100 15.56 -3.09 9.96
CA LEU A 100 16.77 -2.50 9.38
C LEU A 100 17.74 -2.08 10.48
N ASP A 101 19.04 -2.17 10.17
CA ASP A 101 20.07 -1.56 11.00
C ASP A 101 20.01 -0.03 10.86
N PRO A 102 19.87 0.74 11.97
CA PRO A 102 19.80 2.20 11.94
C PRO A 102 21.05 2.86 11.33
N ALA A 103 22.20 2.16 11.32
CA ALA A 103 23.43 2.63 10.67
C ALA A 103 23.53 2.24 9.18
N SER A 104 22.55 1.52 8.64
CA SER A 104 22.57 1.05 7.25
C SER A 104 22.34 2.16 6.23
N ARG A 105 23.00 2.05 5.07
CA ARG A 105 22.76 2.92 3.91
C ARG A 105 21.29 2.87 3.45
N THR A 106 20.59 1.76 3.67
CA THR A 106 19.16 1.64 3.34
C THR A 106 18.30 2.63 4.12
N VAL A 107 18.64 2.87 5.39
CA VAL A 107 17.93 3.85 6.24
C VAL A 107 18.17 5.27 5.75
N LEU A 108 19.39 5.58 5.29
CA LEU A 108 19.72 6.87 4.69
C LEU A 108 18.94 7.10 3.39
N VAL A 109 18.84 6.09 2.53
CA VAL A 109 18.05 6.17 1.29
C VAL A 109 16.57 6.34 1.61
N LEU A 110 16.05 5.67 2.64
CA LEU A 110 14.68 5.83 3.11
C LEU A 110 14.41 7.26 3.60
N ALA A 111 15.30 7.82 4.42
CA ALA A 111 15.19 9.20 4.90
C ALA A 111 15.20 10.20 3.74
N TRP A 112 16.08 9.99 2.74
CA TRP A 112 16.11 10.81 1.54
C TRP A 112 14.81 10.72 0.74
N LYS A 113 14.25 9.51 0.59
CA LYS A 113 12.95 9.30 -0.07
C LYS A 113 11.78 9.96 0.66
N PHE A 114 11.86 10.12 1.97
CA PHE A 114 10.84 10.81 2.76
C PHE A 114 11.03 12.34 2.74
N GLY A 115 12.08 12.84 2.07
CA GLY A 115 12.40 14.26 2.03
C GLY A 115 12.83 14.82 3.38
N ALA A 116 13.34 13.96 4.27
CA ALA A 116 13.68 14.32 5.64
C ALA A 116 14.77 15.40 5.69
N ARG A 117 14.44 16.54 6.31
CA ARG A 117 15.35 17.68 6.45
C ARG A 117 16.28 17.56 7.64
N THR A 118 15.81 16.92 8.71
CA THR A 118 16.54 16.79 9.98
C THR A 118 16.80 15.32 10.27
N GLN A 119 18.01 14.99 10.74
CA GLN A 119 18.34 13.63 11.15
C GLN A 119 17.58 13.25 12.43
N GLY A 120 17.05 12.03 12.46
CA GLY A 120 16.44 11.46 13.67
C GLY A 120 15.03 11.97 13.95
N GLU A 121 14.42 12.71 13.02
CA GLU A 121 13.02 13.06 13.09
C GLU A 121 12.37 13.06 11.70
N PHE A 122 11.07 12.80 11.65
CA PHE A 122 10.23 13.07 10.49
C PHE A 122 9.03 13.91 10.91
N THR A 123 8.79 14.99 10.20
CA THR A 123 7.53 15.73 10.31
C THR A 123 6.37 14.92 9.72
N ARG A 124 5.15 15.27 10.09
CA ARG A 124 3.95 14.68 9.51
C ARG A 124 3.93 14.82 7.99
N GLU A 125 4.34 15.98 7.48
CA GLU A 125 4.36 16.24 6.04
C GLU A 125 5.37 15.35 5.30
N GLU A 126 6.59 15.23 5.81
CA GLU A 126 7.63 14.34 5.26
C GLU A 126 7.16 12.88 5.30
N PHE A 127 6.58 12.45 6.42
CA PHE A 127 6.09 11.08 6.57
C PHE A 127 4.96 10.75 5.59
N PHE A 128 3.96 11.62 5.47
CA PHE A 128 2.83 11.40 4.57
C PHE A 128 3.26 11.47 3.11
N THR A 129 4.13 12.40 2.76
CA THR A 129 4.67 12.51 1.39
C THR A 129 5.49 11.28 1.04
N GLY A 130 6.42 10.87 1.89
CA GLY A 130 7.23 9.67 1.70
C GLY A 130 6.40 8.39 1.58
N MET A 131 5.35 8.24 2.40
CA MET A 131 4.44 7.08 2.32
C MET A 131 3.59 7.07 1.06
N ARG A 132 3.16 8.24 0.56
CA ARG A 132 2.44 8.35 -0.72
C ARG A 132 3.36 7.98 -1.90
N GLU A 133 4.61 8.44 -1.88
CA GLU A 133 5.59 8.09 -2.91
C GLU A 133 5.98 6.60 -2.85
N LEU A 134 6.10 6.03 -1.65
CA LEU A 134 6.33 4.60 -1.45
C LEU A 134 5.18 3.73 -1.95
N GLY A 135 3.93 4.12 -1.68
CA GLY A 135 2.74 3.39 -2.13
C GLY A 135 2.65 3.28 -3.65
N GLN A 136 3.08 4.32 -4.37
CA GLN A 136 3.20 4.29 -5.84
C GLN A 136 4.37 3.42 -6.31
N ALA A 137 5.40 3.25 -5.48
CA ALA A 137 6.59 2.44 -5.76
C ALA A 137 6.45 0.95 -5.36
N SER A 138 5.25 0.46 -4.99
CA SER A 138 5.04 -0.91 -4.48
C SER A 138 5.55 -2.03 -5.40
N THR A 139 5.67 -1.80 -6.71
CA THR A 139 6.28 -2.79 -7.64
C THR A 139 7.80 -2.84 -7.52
N TYR A 140 8.45 -1.73 -7.17
CA TYR A 140 9.92 -1.62 -7.13
C TYR A 140 10.48 -1.80 -5.72
N PHE A 141 9.73 -1.52 -4.66
CA PHE A 141 10.25 -1.58 -3.29
C PHE A 141 10.44 -3.02 -2.78
N ILE A 142 9.55 -3.94 -3.15
CA ILE A 142 9.76 -5.38 -2.86
C ILE A 142 10.96 -5.90 -3.66
N CYS A 143 11.09 -5.54 -4.94
CA CYS A 143 12.30 -5.84 -5.72
C CYS A 143 13.56 -5.19 -5.14
N PHE A 144 13.49 -3.98 -4.59
CA PHE A 144 14.65 -3.30 -4.01
C PHE A 144 15.08 -3.93 -2.68
N LEU A 145 14.13 -4.34 -1.84
CA LEU A 145 14.41 -5.09 -0.62
C LEU A 145 14.92 -6.50 -0.92
N GLU A 146 14.42 -7.16 -1.96
CA GLU A 146 14.85 -8.50 -2.37
C GLU A 146 16.22 -8.45 -3.06
N VAL A 147 16.51 -7.44 -3.89
CA VAL A 147 17.85 -7.20 -4.47
C VAL A 147 18.84 -6.70 -3.42
N ALA A 148 18.42 -5.92 -2.42
CA ALA A 148 19.29 -5.54 -1.31
C ALA A 148 19.59 -6.72 -0.36
N SER A 149 18.63 -7.63 -0.18
CA SER A 149 18.79 -8.87 0.59
C SER A 149 19.64 -9.92 -0.16
N LEU A 150 19.48 -10.02 -1.49
CA LEU A 150 20.24 -10.95 -2.34
C LEU A 150 21.61 -10.41 -2.80
N GLY A 151 21.84 -9.10 -2.70
CA GLY A 151 23.02 -8.41 -3.26
C GLY A 151 24.20 -8.19 -2.31
N LEU A 152 24.10 -8.53 -1.03
CA LEU A 152 25.19 -8.30 -0.06
C LEU A 152 25.91 -9.56 0.43
N SER A 153 25.55 -10.75 -0.04
CA SER A 153 26.29 -11.97 0.32
C SER A 153 27.44 -12.33 -0.65
N ASN A 154 27.71 -11.54 -1.69
CA ASN A 154 28.79 -11.79 -2.66
C ASN A 154 29.83 -10.64 -2.78
N TYR A 155 29.86 -9.71 -1.81
CA TYR A 155 30.92 -8.69 -1.74
C TYR A 155 31.44 -8.50 -0.31
N LEU A 156 31.69 -9.62 0.38
CA LEU A 156 32.70 -9.74 1.44
C LEU A 156 33.52 -11.01 1.19
#